data_AF-A0AA38LMG8-F1
#
_entry.id   AF-A0AA38LMG8-F1
#
_cell.length_a   1.000
_cell.length_b   1.000
_cell.length_c   1.000
_cell.angle_alpha   90.00
_cell.angle_beta   90.00
_cell.angle_gamma   90.00
#
_symmetry.space_group_name_H-M   'P 1'
#
loop_
_entity.id
_entity.type
_entity.pdbx_description
1 polymer ?
#
loop_
_entity_poly.entity_id
_entity_poly.type
_entity_poly.pdbx_seq_one_letter_code
_entity_poly.pdbx_strand_id
1 'polypeptide(L)'
;MAIVYAVVMRGTVVLSEFNAVGRNVGAVARADGLTFLCMANDTFDRWIPFAYLEDIQMRFMKTYGRVALSALAYAMNDEFSRVLHQQMEYFSSNLNADTLTR
;
A
#
# COMPACT_ATOMS: atom_id res chain seq x y z
N MET A 1 20.99 -9.45 5.29
CA MET A 1 21.08 -8.08 5.88
C MET A 1 19.93 -7.93 6.87
N ALA A 2 20.11 -7.22 7.98
CA ALA A 2 19.05 -7.05 9.01
C ALA A 2 17.96 -6.04 8.58
N ILE A 3 18.34 -5.04 7.78
CA ILE A 3 17.42 -4.05 7.20
C ILE A 3 17.28 -4.39 5.71
N VAL A 4 16.04 -4.58 5.25
CA VAL A 4 15.74 -5.03 3.88
C VAL A 4 15.13 -3.94 3.00
N TYR A 5 14.56 -2.89 3.60
CA TYR A 5 13.97 -1.76 2.89
C TYR A 5 14.17 -0.46 3.69
N ALA A 6 14.46 0.64 2.99
CA ALA A 6 14.54 1.98 3.57
C ALA A 6 13.97 3.00 2.58
N VAL A 7 13.23 3.99 3.10
CA VAL A 7 12.63 5.07 2.31
C VAL A 7 12.76 6.40 3.03
N VAL A 8 13.12 7.44 2.28
CA VAL A 8 13.15 8.84 2.73
C VAL A 8 12.01 9.55 2.03
N MET A 9 11.06 10.07 2.81
CA MET A 9 9.87 10.74 2.28
C MET A 9 9.70 12.13 2.88
N ARG A 10 9.18 13.06 2.07
CA ARG A 10 8.62 14.34 2.55
C ARG A 10 7.15 14.37 2.22
N GLY A 11 6.30 14.14 3.22
CA GLY A 11 4.85 14.00 3.00
C GLY A 11 4.57 12.81 2.10
N THR A 12 4.06 13.05 0.90
CA THR A 12 3.71 12.02 -0.10
C THR A 12 4.80 11.77 -1.15
N VAL A 13 5.88 12.55 -1.13
CA VAL A 13 6.93 12.46 -2.15
C VAL A 13 8.06 11.58 -1.62
N VAL A 14 8.29 10.45 -2.29
CA VAL A 14 9.48 9.62 -2.11
C VAL A 14 10.68 10.39 -2.66
N LEU A 15 11.61 10.76 -1.78
CA LEU A 15 12.84 11.46 -2.14
C LEU A 15 13.96 10.47 -2.47
N SER A 16 13.99 9.33 -1.78
CA SER A 16 14.94 8.25 -2.00
C SER A 16 14.38 6.95 -1.44
N GLU A 17 14.63 5.83 -2.11
CA GLU A 17 14.32 4.49 -1.58
C GLU A 17 15.44 3.50 -1.92
N PHE A 18 15.57 2.47 -1.09
CA PHE A 18 16.47 1.35 -1.34
C PHE A 18 15.83 0.06 -0.82
N ASN A 19 15.83 -0.98 -1.67
CA ASN A 19 15.39 -2.32 -1.32
C ASN A 19 16.53 -3.31 -1.56
N ALA A 20 16.92 -4.04 -0.51
CA ALA A 20 18.01 -5.02 -0.56
C ALA A 20 17.56 -6.37 -1.15
N VAL A 21 16.24 -6.59 -1.29
CA VAL A 21 15.63 -7.87 -1.69
C VAL A 21 14.96 -7.67 -3.06
N GLY A 22 15.75 -7.69 -4.13
CA GLY A 22 15.25 -7.68 -5.51
C GLY A 22 14.70 -6.33 -6.00
N ARG A 23 14.34 -6.29 -7.29
CA ARG A 23 13.69 -5.13 -7.88
C ARG A 23 12.22 -5.13 -7.46
N ASN A 24 11.84 -4.22 -6.59
CA ASN A 24 10.45 -3.98 -6.24
C ASN A 24 10.07 -2.55 -6.64
N VAL A 25 8.80 -2.35 -6.98
CA VAL A 25 8.17 -1.04 -7.17
C VAL A 25 7.47 -0.66 -5.86
N GLY A 26 7.88 0.46 -5.27
CA GLY A 26 7.16 1.09 -4.16
C GLY A 26 6.04 1.98 -4.66
N ALA A 27 4.89 1.97 -3.99
CA ALA A 27 3.84 2.96 -4.19
C ALA A 27 3.40 3.55 -2.84
N VAL A 28 3.04 4.84 -2.86
CA VAL A 28 2.66 5.61 -1.66
C VAL A 28 1.38 6.39 -1.95
N ALA A 29 0.43 6.35 -1.03
CA ALA A 29 -0.80 7.14 -1.06
C ALA A 29 -1.04 7.82 0.30
N ARG A 30 -1.80 8.93 0.30
CA ARG A 30 -2.13 9.68 1.52
C ARG A 30 -3.60 10.06 1.54
N ALA A 31 -4.22 9.88 2.70
CA ALA A 31 -5.53 10.42 3.02
C ALA A 31 -5.55 10.91 4.47
N ASP A 32 -6.03 12.14 4.70
CA ASP A 32 -6.33 12.71 6.02
C ASP A 32 -5.24 12.50 7.10
N GLY A 33 -3.97 12.66 6.71
CA GLY A 33 -2.83 12.54 7.63
C GLY A 33 -2.27 11.12 7.79
N LEU A 34 -2.87 10.12 7.15
CA LEU A 34 -2.38 8.74 7.09
C LEU A 34 -1.56 8.52 5.82
N THR A 35 -0.55 7.65 5.93
CA THR A 35 0.28 7.22 4.80
C THR A 35 0.08 5.74 4.57
N PHE A 36 -0.27 5.37 3.34
CA PHE A 36 -0.40 3.99 2.88
C PHE A 36 0.79 3.70 1.97
N LEU A 37 1.52 2.62 2.25
CA LEU A 37 2.71 2.20 1.50
C LEU A 37 2.55 0.74 1.14
N CYS A 38 2.88 0.39 -0.09
CA CYS A 38 3.05 -1.00 -0.50
C CYS A 38 4.31 -1.16 -1.35
N MET A 39 4.81 -2.39 -1.38
CA MET A 39 5.89 -2.81 -2.28
C MET A 39 5.38 -4.00 -3.08
N ALA A 40 5.60 -3.98 -4.39
CA ALA A 40 5.33 -5.10 -5.27
C ALA A 40 6.58 -5.47 -6.06
N ASN A 41 6.68 -6.70 -6.53
CA ASN A 41 7.80 -7.12 -7.38
C ASN A 41 7.76 -6.38 -8.72
N ASP A 42 8.91 -6.11 -9.34
CA ASP A 42 9.01 -5.37 -10.62
C ASP A 42 8.46 -6.14 -11.82
N THR A 43 8.07 -7.39 -11.62
CA THR A 43 7.37 -8.23 -12.59
C THR A 43 5.92 -7.81 -12.84
N PHE A 44 5.35 -6.97 -11.98
CA PHE A 44 3.98 -6.49 -12.09
C PHE A 44 3.93 -5.12 -12.76
N ASP A 45 2.82 -4.85 -13.46
CA ASP A 45 2.61 -3.54 -14.05
C ASP A 45 2.64 -2.44 -13.00
N ARG A 46 3.28 -1.32 -13.36
CA ARG A 46 3.53 -0.20 -12.44
C ARG A 46 2.27 0.40 -11.82
N TRP A 47 1.09 0.16 -12.41
CA TRP A 47 -0.18 0.71 -11.94
C TRP A 47 -0.86 -0.14 -10.86
N ILE A 48 -0.58 -1.45 -10.80
CA ILE A 48 -1.22 -2.39 -9.85
C ILE A 48 -1.01 -1.96 -8.38
N PRO A 49 0.21 -1.58 -7.95
CA PRO A 49 0.44 -1.12 -6.58
C PRO A 49 -0.37 0.13 -6.23
N PHE A 50 -0.58 1.04 -7.18
CA PHE A 50 -1.39 2.26 -6.95
C PHE A 50 -2.88 1.93 -6.84
N ALA A 51 -3.41 1.05 -7.70
CA ALA A 51 -4.80 0.61 -7.63
C ALA A 51 -5.10 -0.13 -6.30
N TYR A 52 -4.16 -0.98 -5.86
CA TYR A 52 -4.23 -1.61 -4.55
C TYR A 52 -4.30 -0.57 -3.42
N LEU A 53 -3.42 0.44 -3.44
CA LEU A 53 -3.40 1.49 -2.43
C LEU A 53 -4.70 2.31 -2.40
N GLU A 54 -5.26 2.64 -3.56
CA GLU A 54 -6.51 3.38 -3.65
C GLU A 54 -7.68 2.61 -3.01
N ASP A 55 -7.81 1.31 -3.31
CA ASP A 55 -8.87 0.47 -2.74
C ASP A 55 -8.71 0.30 -1.21
N ILE A 56 -7.52 -0.03 -0.71
CA ILE A 56 -7.32 -0.19 0.74
C ILE A 56 -7.48 1.15 1.47
N GLN A 57 -7.04 2.26 0.87
CA GLN A 57 -7.22 3.60 1.44
C GLN A 57 -8.72 3.90 1.58
N MET A 58 -9.50 3.67 0.53
CA MET A 58 -10.95 3.92 0.55
C MET A 58 -11.63 3.08 1.65
N ARG A 59 -11.29 1.79 1.76
CA ARG A 59 -11.85 0.89 2.79
C ARG A 59 -11.45 1.31 4.19
N PHE A 60 -10.18 1.63 4.40
CA PHE A 60 -9.68 2.06 5.71
C PHE A 60 -10.35 3.35 6.15
N MET A 61 -10.40 4.34 5.26
CA MET A 61 -10.99 5.65 5.57
C MET A 61 -12.49 5.57 5.82
N LYS A 62 -13.21 4.72 5.07
CA LYS A 62 -14.65 4.50 5.27
C LYS A 62 -14.96 3.96 6.66
N THR A 63 -14.14 3.05 7.18
CA THR A 63 -14.40 2.37 8.46
C THR A 63 -13.74 3.09 9.64
N TYR A 64 -12.48 3.50 9.51
CA TYR A 64 -11.64 3.96 10.62
C TYR A 64 -11.21 5.43 10.52
N GLY A 65 -11.52 6.14 9.42
CA GLY A 65 -10.96 7.48 9.15
C GLY A 65 -11.13 8.49 10.28
N ARG A 66 -12.23 8.44 11.04
CA ARG A 66 -12.49 9.35 12.17
C ARG A 66 -11.61 9.10 13.40
N VAL A 67 -11.20 7.86 13.62
CA VAL A 67 -10.46 7.45 14.82
C VAL A 67 -8.99 7.13 14.54
N ALA A 68 -8.61 7.04 13.27
CA ALA A 68 -7.28 6.62 12.86
C ALA A 68 -6.14 7.49 13.41
N LEU A 69 -6.35 8.80 13.52
CA LEU A 69 -5.32 9.74 14.02
C LEU A 69 -5.09 9.65 15.54
N SER A 70 -6.03 9.10 16.31
CA SER A 70 -5.91 8.94 17.76
C SER A 70 -5.76 7.48 18.21
N ALA A 71 -5.77 6.54 17.27
CA ALA A 71 -5.67 5.12 17.55
C ALA A 71 -4.29 4.72 18.07
N LEU A 72 -4.26 3.74 18.96
CA LEU A 72 -3.02 3.13 19.43
C LEU A 72 -2.38 2.29 18.33
N ALA A 73 -1.08 2.01 18.48
CA ALA A 73 -0.37 1.13 17.57
C ALA A 73 -1.08 -0.23 17.44
N TYR A 74 -1.22 -0.70 16.20
CA TYR A 74 -1.88 -1.97 15.85
C TYR A 74 -3.37 -2.10 16.23
N ALA A 75 -4.05 -1.02 16.65
CA ALA A 75 -5.44 -1.10 17.11
C ALA A 75 -6.44 -1.68 16.09
N MET A 76 -6.16 -1.55 14.79
CA MET A 76 -7.00 -2.09 13.71
C MET A 76 -6.45 -3.37 13.08
N ASN A 77 -5.32 -3.88 13.58
CA ASN A 77 -4.58 -4.92 12.87
C ASN A 77 -5.33 -6.26 12.83
N ASP A 78 -6.04 -6.64 13.89
CA ASP A 78 -6.75 -7.92 13.99
C ASP A 78 -7.83 -8.10 12.90
N GLU A 79 -8.43 -6.99 12.47
CA GLU A 79 -9.46 -6.96 11.43
C GLU A 79 -8.88 -6.57 10.07
N PHE A 80 -8.18 -5.43 10.00
CA PHE A 80 -7.80 -4.84 8.72
C PHE A 80 -6.65 -5.59 8.04
N SER A 81 -5.82 -6.34 8.78
CA SER A 81 -4.79 -7.21 8.17
C SER A 81 -5.39 -8.26 7.24
N ARG A 82 -6.59 -8.76 7.54
CA ARG A 82 -7.32 -9.72 6.69
C ARG A 82 -7.76 -9.07 5.39
N VAL A 83 -8.21 -7.82 5.46
CA VAL A 83 -8.56 -7.02 4.27
C VAL A 83 -7.32 -6.77 3.42
N LEU A 84 -6.20 -6.38 4.05
CA LEU A 84 -4.93 -6.18 3.34
C LEU A 84 -4.51 -7.45 2.59
N HIS A 85 -4.54 -8.62 3.24
CA HIS A 85 -4.18 -9.90 2.65
C HIS A 85 -5.09 -10.27 1.47
N GLN A 86 -6.41 -10.19 1.68
CA GLN A 86 -7.39 -10.54 0.64
C GLN A 86 -7.22 -9.65 -0.61
N GLN A 87 -6.97 -8.36 -0.41
CA GLN A 87 -6.74 -7.44 -1.53
C GLN A 87 -5.37 -7.69 -2.19
N MET A 88 -4.33 -8.04 -1.44
CA MET A 88 -3.06 -8.44 -2.04
C MET A 88 -3.24 -9.65 -2.96
N GLU A 89 -3.98 -10.68 -2.55
CA GLU A 89 -4.26 -11.85 -3.38
C GLU A 89 -5.08 -11.47 -4.63
N TYR A 90 -6.10 -10.63 -4.47
CA TYR A 90 -6.94 -10.17 -5.57
C TYR A 90 -6.14 -9.42 -6.65
N PHE A 91 -5.32 -8.45 -6.25
CA PHE A 91 -4.51 -7.64 -7.17
C PHE A 91 -3.28 -8.41 -7.72
N SER A 92 -2.78 -9.42 -7.01
CA SER A 92 -1.69 -10.27 -7.51
C SER A 92 -2.15 -11.36 -8.49
N SER A 93 -3.39 -11.86 -8.33
CA SER A 93 -3.90 -12.98 -9.15
C SER A 93 -4.57 -12.52 -10.44
N ASN A 94 -5.04 -11.27 -10.50
CA ASN A 94 -5.78 -10.74 -11.64
C ASN A 94 -4.91 -9.80 -12.49
N LEU A 95 -3.96 -10.36 -13.25
CA LEU A 95 -3.21 -9.65 -14.31
C LEU A 95 -4.11 -9.05 -15.41
N ASN A 96 -5.39 -9.45 -15.47
CA ASN A 96 -6.36 -9.04 -16.50
C ASN A 96 -7.40 -8.00 -16.02
N ALA A 97 -7.24 -7.41 -14.83
CA ALA A 97 -8.06 -6.26 -14.43
C ALA A 97 -7.78 -5.00 -15.28
N ASP A 98 -6.88 -5.11 -16.27
CA ASP A 98 -6.41 -4.05 -17.15
C ASP A 98 -7.26 -3.84 -18.43
N THR A 99 -8.39 -4.54 -18.60
CA THR A 99 -9.25 -4.33 -19.80
C THR A 99 -10.37 -3.31 -19.59
N LEU A 100 -10.26 -2.43 -18.57
CA LEU A 100 -11.36 -1.53 -18.22
C LEU A 100 -10.88 -0.15 -17.73
N THR A 101 -9.98 0.50 -18.47
CA THR A 101 -10.09 1.95 -18.75
C THR A 101 -9.05 2.40 -19.79
N ARG A 102 -9.50 2.42 -21.06
CA ARG A 102 -8.94 3.26 -22.14
C ARG A 102 -9.64 4.62 -22.11
#